data_AF-A0A2D9WCF3-F1
#
_entry.id   AF-A0A2D9WCF3-F1
#
_cell.length_a   1.000
_cell.length_b   1.000
_cell.length_c   1.000
_cell.angle_alpha   90.00
_cell.angle_beta   90.00
_cell.angle_gamma   90.00
#
_symmetry.space_group_name_H-M   'P 1'
#
loop_
_entity.id
_entity.type
_entity.pdbx_description
1 polymer ?
#
loop_
_entity_poly.entity_id
_entity_poly.type
_entity_poly.pdbx_seq_one_letter_code
_entity_poly.pdbx_strand_id
1 'polypeptide(L)'
;MPDSRNNLQSTRFRIPDSPRAVQDYLWEQGWTDGLPVVAPTEPLVREMLSGYGGQPSDSLGRIQPGNSNVTLEKLAVNAVMAGCLPEHFPVVVAALKAALRDEFNLAGNAVTTGGAAQVLIINGPIAKELEINGDAACFGPGYRANAVIGRALRLAVRN
;
A
#
# COMPACT_ATOMS: atom_id res chain seq x y z
N MET A 1 -4.04 10.17 30.21
CA MET A 1 -2.85 9.96 29.35
C MET A 1 -3.32 10.03 27.91
N PRO A 2 -2.73 10.85 27.03
CA PRO A 2 -3.04 10.76 25.61
C PRO A 2 -2.61 9.36 25.16
N ASP A 3 -3.51 8.63 24.50
CA ASP A 3 -3.30 7.24 24.11
C ASP A 3 -2.14 7.18 23.11
N SER A 4 -0.95 6.83 23.58
CA SER A 4 0.27 6.68 22.75
C SER A 4 0.07 5.64 21.65
N ARG A 5 -0.98 4.83 21.75
CA ARG A 5 -1.33 3.77 20.83
C ARG A 5 -1.82 4.20 19.44
N ASN A 6 -1.96 5.51 19.22
CA ASN A 6 -2.57 6.04 18.01
C ASN A 6 -1.81 7.21 17.38
N ASN A 7 -0.54 7.43 17.74
CA ASN A 7 0.21 8.56 17.21
C ASN A 7 0.91 8.22 15.88
N LEU A 8 0.61 8.97 14.82
CA LEU A 8 1.27 8.85 13.52
C LEU A 8 2.64 9.55 13.55
N GLN A 9 3.68 8.86 13.08
CA GLN A 9 5.09 9.26 13.13
C GLN A 9 5.61 9.84 11.81
N SER A 10 4.91 9.66 10.69
CA SER A 10 5.36 10.15 9.39
C SER A 10 5.43 11.67 9.33
N THR A 11 6.46 12.15 8.64
CA THR A 11 6.64 13.57 8.30
C THR A 11 5.42 14.10 7.57
N ARG A 12 4.96 15.29 7.95
CA ARG A 12 3.83 15.99 7.34
C ARG A 12 4.33 17.13 6.48
N PHE A 13 3.79 17.23 5.27
CA PHE A 13 4.10 18.30 4.33
C PHE A 13 2.85 19.15 4.14
N ARG A 14 3.01 20.48 4.13
CA ARG A 14 1.92 21.41 3.81
C ARG A 14 2.00 21.74 2.34
N ILE A 15 0.94 21.39 1.61
CA ILE A 15 0.81 21.58 0.17
C ILE A 15 -0.49 22.38 -0.04
N PRO A 16 -0.56 23.26 -1.06
CA PRO A 16 -1.81 23.91 -1.41
C PRO A 16 -2.94 22.90 -1.61
N ASP A 17 -4.15 23.25 -1.16
CA ASP A 17 -5.33 22.40 -1.32
C ASP A 17 -5.82 22.41 -2.78
N SER A 18 -5.11 21.63 -3.59
CA SER A 18 -5.36 21.50 -5.02
C SER A 18 -4.96 20.07 -5.43
N PRO A 19 -5.86 19.31 -6.07
CA PRO A 19 -5.53 17.97 -6.57
C PRO A 19 -4.28 17.94 -7.47
N ARG A 20 -4.09 18.97 -8.31
CA ARG A 20 -2.92 19.11 -9.19
C ARG A 20 -1.64 19.30 -8.39
N ALA A 21 -1.57 20.35 -7.57
CA ALA A 21 -0.43 20.63 -6.69
C ALA A 21 -0.02 19.44 -5.81
N VAL A 22 -0.98 18.71 -5.23
CA VAL A 22 -0.68 17.49 -4.46
C VAL A 22 -0.09 16.40 -5.35
N GLN A 23 -0.72 16.13 -6.50
CA GLN A 23 -0.23 15.13 -7.44
C GLN A 23 1.19 15.44 -7.91
N ASP A 24 1.44 16.69 -8.33
CA ASP A 24 2.72 17.13 -8.88
C ASP A 24 3.81 17.04 -7.81
N TYR A 25 3.54 17.49 -6.58
CA TYR A 25 4.49 17.36 -5.47
C TYR A 25 4.85 15.89 -5.18
N LEU A 26 3.86 15.01 -5.05
CA LEU A 26 4.12 13.58 -4.76
C LEU A 26 4.86 12.90 -5.91
N TRP A 27 4.61 13.31 -7.16
CA TRP A 27 5.33 12.82 -8.33
C TRP A 27 6.78 13.32 -8.37
N GLU A 28 7.03 14.60 -8.09
CA GLU A 28 8.39 15.17 -8.00
C GLU A 28 9.23 14.51 -6.90
N GLN A 29 8.61 14.08 -5.80
CA GLN A 29 9.29 13.30 -4.76
C GLN A 29 9.53 11.83 -5.13
N GLY A 30 9.01 11.35 -6.26
CA GLY A 30 9.10 9.95 -6.69
C GLY A 30 8.19 8.97 -5.93
N TRP A 31 7.21 9.49 -5.17
CA TRP A 31 6.33 8.67 -4.32
C TRP A 31 5.12 8.08 -5.04
N THR A 32 4.92 8.46 -6.30
CA THR A 32 3.88 7.90 -7.17
C THR A 32 4.47 6.95 -8.22
N ASP A 33 3.61 6.12 -8.80
CA ASP A 33 3.91 5.26 -9.95
C ASP A 33 3.61 5.94 -11.30
N GLY A 34 3.51 7.28 -11.32
CA GLY A 34 3.14 8.06 -12.49
C GLY A 34 1.62 8.18 -12.72
N LEU A 35 0.81 7.41 -11.98
CA LEU A 35 -0.64 7.54 -11.99
C LEU A 35 -1.14 8.52 -10.91
N PRO A 36 -2.37 9.03 -11.03
CA PRO A 36 -3.01 9.79 -9.96
C PRO A 36 -3.05 9.01 -8.63
N VAL A 37 -2.83 9.70 -7.52
CA VAL A 37 -2.91 9.13 -6.17
C VAL A 37 -3.96 9.86 -5.32
N VAL A 38 -4.52 9.16 -4.33
CA VAL A 38 -5.27 9.83 -3.27
C VAL A 38 -4.28 10.45 -2.28
N ALA A 39 -4.48 11.70 -1.91
CA ALA A 39 -3.63 12.38 -0.94
C ALA A 39 -3.65 11.63 0.40
N PRO A 40 -2.49 11.14 0.92
CA PRO A 40 -2.45 10.39 2.17
C PRO A 40 -2.52 11.33 3.38
N THR A 41 -3.67 12.00 3.53
CA THR A 41 -3.93 12.89 4.66
C THR A 41 -4.04 12.10 5.96
N GLU A 42 -3.75 12.74 7.09
CA GLU A 42 -3.81 12.09 8.40
C GLU A 42 -5.18 11.43 8.69
N PRO A 43 -6.35 12.05 8.40
CA PRO A 43 -7.64 11.39 8.55
C PRO A 43 -7.77 10.11 7.73
N LEU A 44 -7.37 10.13 6.45
CA LEU A 44 -7.46 8.95 5.57
C LEU A 44 -6.51 7.83 5.98
N VAL A 45 -5.32 8.18 6.48
CA VAL A 45 -4.36 7.18 7.01
C VAL A 45 -4.91 6.53 8.28
N ARG A 46 -5.55 7.30 9.17
CA ARG A 46 -6.20 6.76 10.38
C ARG A 46 -7.38 5.86 10.02
N GLU A 47 -8.20 6.27 9.06
CA GLU A 47 -9.29 5.46 8.55
C GLU A 47 -8.78 4.14 7.96
N MET A 48 -7.73 4.18 7.14
CA MET A 48 -7.09 2.99 6.58
C MET A 48 -6.60 2.03 7.67
N LEU A 49 -5.94 2.53 8.70
CA LEU A 49 -5.44 1.72 9.83
C LEU A 49 -6.57 1.04 10.61
N SER A 50 -7.76 1.66 10.66
CA SER A 50 -8.93 1.10 11.36
C SER A 50 -9.44 -0.20 10.73
N GLY A 51 -9.15 -0.45 9.45
CA GLY A 51 -9.56 -1.65 8.73
C GLY A 51 -8.81 -2.94 9.10
N TYR A 52 -7.71 -2.86 9.85
CA TYR A 52 -6.90 -4.03 10.24
C TYR A 52 -6.70 -4.15 11.76
N GLY A 53 -6.35 -3.05 12.43
CA GLY A 53 -5.96 -3.05 13.85
C GLY A 53 -4.45 -3.24 14.09
N GLY A 54 -3.97 -2.84 15.27
CA GLY A 54 -2.53 -2.79 15.58
C GLY A 54 -2.05 -1.36 15.86
N GLN A 55 -0.74 -1.19 16.05
CA GLN A 55 -0.13 0.11 16.33
C GLN A 55 0.47 0.71 15.06
N PRO A 56 0.31 2.02 14.79
CA PRO A 56 0.91 2.66 13.61
C PRO A 56 2.43 2.40 13.49
N SER A 57 3.12 2.28 14.63
CA SER A 57 4.56 2.02 14.71
C SER A 57 4.97 0.56 14.58
N ASP A 58 4.04 -0.40 14.54
CA ASP A 58 4.38 -1.82 14.44
C ASP A 58 5.15 -2.09 13.16
N SER A 59 6.33 -2.69 13.30
CA SER A 59 7.13 -3.12 12.16
C SER A 59 6.54 -4.37 11.52
N LEU A 60 6.51 -4.37 10.20
CA LEU A 60 6.17 -5.52 9.36
C LEU A 60 7.42 -6.24 8.84
N GLY A 61 8.61 -5.63 9.01
CA GLY A 61 9.90 -6.12 8.55
C GLY A 61 10.67 -5.09 7.73
N ARG A 62 11.83 -5.51 7.19
CA ARG A 62 12.67 -4.68 6.33
C ARG A 62 12.42 -5.01 4.86
N ILE A 63 12.06 -4.01 4.07
CA ILE A 63 11.78 -4.19 2.65
C ILE A 63 13.03 -3.98 1.80
N GLN A 64 13.29 -4.92 0.89
CA GLN A 64 14.34 -4.79 -0.13
C GLN A 64 13.75 -4.18 -1.41
N PRO A 65 14.54 -3.46 -2.22
CA PRO A 65 15.99 -3.23 -2.10
C PRO A 65 16.38 -2.04 -1.23
N GLY A 66 15.43 -1.18 -0.84
CA GLY A 66 15.70 0.04 -0.04
C GLY A 66 16.15 -0.23 1.40
N ASN A 67 16.06 -1.48 1.85
CA ASN A 67 16.41 -2.00 3.18
C ASN A 67 15.80 -1.20 4.35
N SER A 68 14.65 -0.58 4.10
CA SER A 68 13.95 0.30 5.04
C SER A 68 12.96 -0.50 5.88
N ASN A 69 12.76 -0.08 7.14
CA ASN A 69 11.77 -0.70 8.01
C ASN A 69 10.37 -0.23 7.61
N VAL A 70 9.49 -1.16 7.23
CA VAL A 70 8.11 -0.85 6.88
C VAL A 70 7.24 -1.01 8.11
N THR A 71 6.58 0.06 8.54
CA THR A 71 5.59 0.03 9.62
C THR A 71 4.17 -0.08 9.06
N LEU A 72 3.20 -0.41 9.92
CA LEU A 72 1.78 -0.37 9.56
C LEU A 72 1.37 1.01 9.03
N GLU A 73 1.83 2.10 9.65
CA GLU A 73 1.56 3.45 9.17
C GLU A 73 2.10 3.68 7.76
N LYS A 74 3.35 3.28 7.48
CA LYS A 74 3.95 3.45 6.15
C LYS A 74 3.20 2.65 5.10
N LEU A 75 2.76 1.45 5.45
CA LEU A 75 1.94 0.65 4.54
C LEU A 75 0.57 1.30 4.31
N ALA A 76 -0.06 1.85 5.35
CA ALA A 76 -1.34 2.56 5.24
C ALA A 76 -1.24 3.80 4.34
N VAL A 77 -0.16 4.59 4.45
CA VAL A 77 0.12 5.72 3.55
C VAL A 77 0.16 5.25 2.09
N ASN A 78 0.86 4.15 1.79
CA ASN A 78 0.93 3.59 0.44
C ASN A 78 -0.42 3.04 -0.04
N ALA A 79 -1.20 2.41 0.85
CA ALA A 79 -2.53 1.92 0.53
C ALA A 79 -3.51 3.07 0.22
N VAL A 80 -3.48 4.16 0.99
CA VAL A 80 -4.27 5.36 0.69
C VAL A 80 -3.85 5.90 -0.67
N MET A 81 -2.56 6.12 -0.92
CA MET A 81 -2.09 6.61 -2.22
C MET A 81 -2.55 5.74 -3.39
N ALA A 82 -2.58 4.42 -3.22
CA ALA A 82 -3.07 3.49 -4.24
C ALA A 82 -4.56 3.63 -4.55
N GLY A 83 -5.34 4.21 -3.62
CA GLY A 83 -6.80 4.27 -3.67
C GLY A 83 -7.49 3.08 -3.01
N CYS A 84 -6.81 2.36 -2.10
CA CYS A 84 -7.46 1.32 -1.30
C CYS A 84 -8.62 1.88 -0.47
N LEU A 85 -9.55 1.01 -0.13
CA LEU A 85 -10.49 1.22 0.96
C LEU A 85 -9.97 0.54 2.24
N PRO A 86 -10.43 0.93 3.44
CA PRO A 86 -10.01 0.30 4.70
C PRO A 86 -10.20 -1.22 4.71
N GLU A 87 -11.26 -1.74 4.08
CA GLU A 87 -11.55 -3.18 4.02
C GLU A 87 -10.51 -3.94 3.18
N HIS A 88 -9.81 -3.27 2.27
CA HIS A 88 -8.70 -3.87 1.51
C HIS A 88 -7.43 -4.03 2.35
N PHE A 89 -7.28 -3.23 3.42
CA PHE A 89 -6.02 -3.09 4.13
C PHE A 89 -5.51 -4.39 4.76
N PRO A 90 -6.34 -5.27 5.35
CA PRO A 90 -5.90 -6.59 5.81
C PRO A 90 -5.22 -7.43 4.73
N VAL A 91 -5.71 -7.39 3.49
CA VAL A 91 -5.11 -8.10 2.35
C VAL A 91 -3.78 -7.48 1.97
N VAL A 92 -3.67 -6.14 1.99
CA VAL A 92 -2.40 -5.43 1.72
C VAL A 92 -1.34 -5.78 2.78
N VAL A 93 -1.71 -5.83 4.06
CA VAL A 93 -0.82 -6.25 5.15
C VAL A 93 -0.36 -7.69 4.98
N ALA A 94 -1.28 -8.61 4.66
CA ALA A 94 -0.95 -10.01 4.41
C ALA A 94 -0.03 -10.16 3.19
N ALA A 95 -0.30 -9.42 2.11
CA ALA A 95 0.51 -9.41 0.89
C ALA A 95 1.93 -8.90 1.16
N LEU A 96 2.09 -7.82 1.93
CA LEU A 96 3.42 -7.33 2.31
C LEU A 96 4.17 -8.38 3.14
N LYS A 97 3.53 -8.95 4.17
CA LYS A 97 4.17 -9.99 5.01
C LYS A 97 4.61 -11.19 4.16
N ALA A 98 3.81 -11.60 3.19
CA ALA A 98 4.17 -12.66 2.25
C ALA A 98 5.36 -12.25 1.35
N ALA A 99 5.38 -11.01 0.84
CA ALA A 99 6.48 -10.51 0.03
C ALA A 99 7.80 -10.36 0.80
N LEU A 100 7.74 -10.15 2.12
CA LEU A 100 8.91 -10.03 2.99
C LEU A 100 9.51 -11.39 3.40
N ARG A 101 8.88 -12.50 3.02
CA ARG A 101 9.44 -13.84 3.23
C ARG A 101 10.63 -14.08 2.30
N ASP A 102 11.69 -14.67 2.84
CA ASP A 102 12.93 -14.94 2.09
C ASP A 102 12.68 -15.77 0.82
N GLU A 103 11.72 -16.71 0.86
CA GLU A 103 11.38 -17.57 -0.27
C GLU A 103 10.80 -16.79 -1.45
N PHE A 104 10.17 -15.64 -1.20
CA PHE A 104 9.69 -14.77 -2.28
C PHE A 104 10.84 -14.02 -2.97
N ASN A 105 12.02 -13.91 -2.35
CA ASN A 105 13.18 -13.22 -2.90
C ASN A 105 12.83 -11.84 -3.49
N LEU A 106 12.22 -10.98 -2.67
CA LEU A 106 11.74 -9.67 -3.11
C LEU A 106 12.87 -8.82 -3.73
N ALA A 107 14.08 -8.90 -3.19
CA ALA A 107 15.25 -8.20 -3.72
C ALA A 107 15.48 -8.56 -5.19
N GLY A 108 15.65 -9.86 -5.50
CA GLY A 108 15.87 -10.33 -6.86
C GLY A 108 14.72 -9.96 -7.80
N ASN A 109 13.48 -10.09 -7.33
CA ASN A 109 12.30 -9.78 -8.13
C ASN A 109 12.08 -8.28 -8.38
N ALA A 110 12.47 -7.40 -7.44
CA ALA A 110 12.24 -5.97 -7.56
C ALA A 110 13.25 -5.26 -8.47
N VAL A 111 14.48 -5.76 -8.59
CA VAL A 111 15.56 -5.13 -9.38
C VAL A 111 15.96 -5.91 -10.64
N THR A 112 15.24 -6.99 -10.97
CA THR A 112 15.53 -7.77 -12.17
C THR A 112 15.27 -6.96 -13.45
N THR A 113 16.15 -7.14 -14.44
CA THR A 113 15.94 -6.64 -15.81
C THR A 113 15.03 -7.55 -16.64
N GLY A 114 14.70 -8.74 -16.14
CA GLY A 114 13.85 -9.72 -16.81
C GLY A 114 12.34 -9.47 -16.74
N GLY A 115 11.90 -8.34 -16.16
CA GLY A 115 10.49 -7.92 -16.18
C GLY A 115 9.55 -8.83 -15.39
N ALA A 116 9.97 -9.37 -14.25
CA ALA A 116 9.12 -10.23 -13.43
C ALA A 116 7.90 -9.46 -12.87
N ALA A 117 6.70 -9.93 -13.20
CA ALA A 117 5.47 -9.40 -12.63
C ALA A 117 5.18 -10.06 -11.27
N GLN A 118 4.94 -9.24 -10.25
CA GLN A 118 4.54 -9.72 -8.92
C GLN A 118 3.04 -10.00 -8.93
N VAL A 119 2.65 -11.27 -8.78
CA VAL A 119 1.24 -11.68 -8.80
C VAL A 119 0.75 -11.99 -7.38
N LEU A 120 -0.39 -11.43 -7.01
CA LEU A 120 -1.10 -11.77 -5.78
C LEU A 120 -2.26 -12.71 -6.10
N ILE A 121 -2.28 -13.86 -5.42
CA ILE A 121 -3.38 -14.83 -5.48
C ILE A 121 -4.06 -14.81 -4.11
N ILE A 122 -5.35 -14.47 -4.10
CA ILE A 122 -6.13 -14.29 -2.89
C ILE A 122 -7.23 -15.35 -2.87
N ASN A 123 -7.27 -16.14 -1.81
CA ASN A 123 -8.18 -17.26 -1.67
C ASN A 123 -8.91 -17.20 -0.33
N GLY A 124 -10.19 -17.56 -0.32
CA GLY A 124 -11.04 -17.60 0.86
C GLY A 124 -12.18 -16.57 0.84
N PRO A 125 -12.98 -16.50 1.93
CA PRO A 125 -14.17 -15.64 2.02
C PRO A 125 -13.89 -14.16 1.68
N ILE A 126 -12.73 -13.66 2.11
CA ILE A 126 -12.31 -12.27 1.89
C ILE A 126 -12.25 -11.89 0.40
N ALA A 127 -11.96 -12.84 -0.50
CA ALA A 127 -11.96 -12.56 -1.93
C ALA A 127 -13.36 -12.20 -2.44
N LYS A 128 -14.40 -12.84 -1.89
CA LYS A 128 -15.81 -12.55 -2.22
C LYS A 128 -16.29 -11.29 -1.51
N GLU A 129 -15.93 -11.11 -0.25
CA GLU A 129 -16.30 -9.94 0.56
C GLU A 129 -15.78 -8.63 -0.04
N LEU A 130 -14.57 -8.67 -0.62
CA LEU A 130 -13.95 -7.51 -1.27
C LEU A 130 -14.24 -7.43 -2.77
N GLU A 131 -15.14 -8.28 -3.28
CA GLU A 131 -15.51 -8.34 -4.70
C GLU A 131 -14.28 -8.43 -5.63
N ILE A 132 -13.29 -9.24 -5.24
CA ILE A 132 -12.10 -9.48 -6.06
C ILE A 132 -12.50 -10.35 -7.24
N ASN A 133 -12.36 -9.82 -8.45
CA ASN A 133 -12.69 -10.56 -9.65
C ASN A 133 -11.62 -11.62 -9.95
N GLY A 134 -12.02 -12.89 -9.89
CA GLY A 134 -11.22 -14.04 -10.30
C GLY A 134 -11.63 -14.63 -11.65
N ASP A 135 -12.60 -14.03 -12.34
CA ASP A 135 -13.18 -14.55 -13.58
C ASP A 135 -12.62 -13.82 -14.82
N ALA A 136 -13.34 -13.85 -15.94
CA ALA A 136 -13.02 -13.17 -17.18
C ALA A 136 -12.55 -11.72 -16.93
N ALA A 137 -11.44 -11.37 -17.57
CA ALA A 137 -10.77 -10.08 -17.42
C ALA A 137 -10.37 -9.74 -15.97
N CYS A 138 -9.94 -10.71 -15.16
CA CYS A 138 -9.43 -10.48 -13.80
C CYS A 138 -8.23 -9.50 -13.71
N PHE A 139 -7.46 -9.35 -14.79
CA PHE A 139 -6.40 -8.34 -14.94
C PHE A 139 -6.85 -7.06 -15.67
N GLY A 140 -8.13 -6.97 -16.03
CA GLY A 140 -8.73 -5.82 -16.69
C GLY A 140 -9.23 -4.76 -15.71
N PRO A 141 -9.73 -3.62 -16.23
CA PRO A 141 -10.36 -2.58 -15.42
C PRO A 141 -11.74 -3.04 -14.89
N GLY A 142 -12.29 -2.29 -13.94
CA GLY A 142 -13.68 -2.45 -13.47
C GLY A 142 -13.83 -2.96 -12.04
N TYR A 143 -12.76 -3.52 -11.45
CA TYR A 143 -12.76 -4.00 -10.07
C TYR A 143 -11.72 -3.24 -9.25
N ARG A 144 -12.19 -2.42 -8.30
CA ARG A 144 -11.32 -1.56 -7.51
C ARG A 144 -10.29 -2.38 -6.73
N ALA A 145 -10.71 -3.45 -6.06
CA ALA A 145 -9.82 -4.30 -5.26
C ALA A 145 -8.67 -4.88 -6.09
N ASN A 146 -8.95 -5.43 -7.29
CA ASN A 146 -7.96 -5.93 -8.22
C ASN A 146 -6.92 -4.86 -8.59
N ALA A 147 -7.38 -3.63 -8.86
CA ALA A 147 -6.51 -2.53 -9.27
C ALA A 147 -5.63 -1.99 -8.12
N VAL A 148 -6.21 -1.81 -6.94
CA VAL A 148 -5.57 -1.03 -5.87
C VAL A 148 -4.73 -1.88 -4.90
N ILE A 149 -5.07 -3.15 -4.67
CA ILE A 149 -4.32 -4.01 -3.73
C ILE A 149 -2.90 -4.28 -4.26
N GLY A 150 -2.79 -4.71 -5.52
CA GLY A 150 -1.49 -4.91 -6.17
C GLY A 150 -0.69 -3.61 -6.29
N ARG A 151 -1.37 -2.51 -6.63
CA ARG A 151 -0.76 -1.18 -6.69
C ARG A 151 -0.23 -0.72 -5.34
N ALA A 152 -0.96 -0.93 -4.25
CA ALA A 152 -0.52 -0.58 -2.89
C ALA A 152 0.77 -1.32 -2.51
N LEU A 153 0.85 -2.62 -2.81
CA LEU A 153 2.07 -3.39 -2.61
C LEU A 153 3.22 -2.84 -3.46
N ARG A 154 2.97 -2.52 -4.73
CA ARG A 154 3.99 -1.95 -5.62
C ARG A 154 4.50 -0.59 -5.14
N LEU A 155 3.62 0.27 -4.64
CA LEU A 155 3.99 1.54 -4.01
C LEU A 155 4.84 1.31 -2.77
N ALA A 156 4.46 0.38 -1.90
CA ALA A 156 5.20 0.05 -0.69
C ALA A 156 6.61 -0.52 -0.98
N VAL A 157 6.78 -1.30 -2.05
CA VAL A 157 8.10 -1.81 -2.47
C VAL A 157 9.01 -0.68 -2.99
N ARG A 158 8.43 0.38 -3.59
CA ARG A 158 9.20 1.48 -4.19
C ARG A 158 9.55 2.59 -3.18
N ASN A 159 8.66 2.86 -2.21
CA ASN A 159 8.72 3.99 -1.28
C ASN A 159 9.30 3.60 0.07
#